data_AF-A0A1Q7GGB1-F1
#
_entry.id   AF-A0A1Q7GGB1-F1
#
_cell.length_a   1.000
_cell.length_b   1.000
_cell.length_c   1.000
_cell.angle_alpha   90.00
_cell.angle_beta   90.00
_cell.angle_gamma   90.00
#
_symmetry.space_group_name_H-M   'P 1'
#
loop_
_entity.id
_entity.type
_entity.pdbx_description
1 polymer ?
#
loop_
_entity_poly.entity_id
_entity_poly.type
_entity_poly.pdbx_seq_one_letter_code
_entity_poly.pdbx_strand_id
1 'polypeptide(L)'
;MLTMLGCSIGGRVDRFAPAKQPEGVAVALALRGGRRAQGELLAVQDTALVVLAQDSVTLVPYRAVVSGQFSQVGELIETPPAPDFATRLRLVSRFPQGLSSDLLARLLAAHGQSALKVVAR
;
A
#
# COMPACT_ATOMS: atom_id res chain seq x y z
N MET A 1 -18.32 33.59 -42.45
CA MET A 1 -17.12 32.91 -41.94
C MET A 1 -17.32 32.75 -40.44
N LEU A 2 -17.75 31.56 -40.03
CA LEU A 2 -18.30 31.27 -38.69
C LEU A 2 -17.18 30.64 -37.83
N THR A 3 -16.64 31.36 -36.86
CA THR A 3 -15.60 30.86 -35.95
C THR A 3 -16.26 30.27 -34.70
N MET A 4 -16.30 28.93 -34.61
CA MET A 4 -16.65 28.24 -33.37
C MET A 4 -15.48 28.33 -32.38
N LEU A 5 -15.62 29.17 -31.36
CA LEU A 5 -14.81 29.12 -30.15
C LEU A 5 -15.38 28.04 -29.23
N GLY A 6 -14.95 26.80 -29.45
CA GLY A 6 -15.16 25.72 -28.49
C GLY A 6 -14.20 25.88 -27.32
N CYS A 7 -14.67 26.42 -26.19
CA CYS A 7 -13.93 26.38 -24.94
C CYS A 7 -13.89 24.93 -24.42
N SER A 8 -12.77 24.24 -24.62
CA SER A 8 -12.49 22.98 -23.93
C SER A 8 -12.13 23.28 -22.46
N ILE A 9 -13.15 23.41 -21.60
CA ILE A 9 -12.95 23.31 -20.15
C ILE A 9 -12.77 21.82 -19.82
N GLY A 10 -11.55 21.33 -20.05
CA GLY A 10 -11.05 20.09 -19.47
C GLY A 10 -10.42 20.44 -18.13
N GLY A 11 -11.11 20.12 -17.02
CA GLY A 11 -10.51 20.23 -15.70
C GLY A 11 -9.21 19.44 -15.68
N ARG A 12 -8.08 20.13 -15.46
CA ARG A 12 -6.74 19.52 -15.39
C ARG A 12 -6.77 18.40 -14.35
N VAL A 13 -6.69 17.16 -14.81
CA VAL A 13 -6.42 15.97 -14.00
C VAL A 13 -4.91 15.90 -13.71
N ASP A 14 -4.30 17.01 -13.29
CA ASP A 14 -2.85 17.09 -13.03
C ASP A 14 -2.48 16.59 -11.62
N ARG A 15 -3.42 15.95 -10.89
CA ARG A 15 -3.19 15.46 -9.53
C ARG A 15 -3.42 13.96 -9.32
N PHE A 16 -3.49 13.19 -10.39
CA PHE A 16 -3.41 11.74 -10.30
C PHE A 16 -2.48 11.24 -11.40
N ALA A 17 -1.26 10.84 -11.03
CA ALA A 17 -0.45 10.03 -11.93
C ALA A 17 -1.31 8.80 -12.31
N PRO A 18 -1.55 8.54 -13.60
CA PRO A 18 -2.33 7.38 -14.02
C PRO A 18 -1.70 6.13 -13.40
N ALA A 19 -2.50 5.25 -12.80
CA ALA A 19 -2.01 3.97 -12.31
C ALA A 19 -1.54 3.16 -13.52
N LYS A 20 -0.22 3.14 -13.76
CA LYS A 20 0.37 2.53 -14.97
C LYS A 20 0.40 1.00 -14.88
N GLN A 21 0.19 0.43 -13.70
CA GLN A 21 0.17 -1.00 -13.38
C GLN A 21 -0.77 -1.24 -12.19
N PRO A 22 -1.28 -2.47 -11.94
CA PRO A 22 -2.12 -2.80 -10.78
C PRO A 22 -1.36 -2.78 -9.44
N GLU A 23 -0.25 -2.04 -9.36
CA GLU A 23 0.58 -1.91 -8.17
C GLU A 23 -0.18 -1.13 -7.08
N GLY A 24 -0.07 -1.60 -5.84
CA GLY A 24 -0.54 -0.89 -4.67
C GLY A 24 0.30 0.35 -4.35
N VAL A 25 -0.12 1.11 -3.34
CA VAL A 25 0.59 2.32 -2.92
C VAL A 25 2.00 1.99 -2.39
N ALA A 26 2.98 2.80 -2.79
CA ALA A 26 4.33 2.72 -2.23
C ALA A 26 4.33 3.13 -0.75
N VAL A 27 5.01 2.36 0.08
CA VAL A 27 5.09 2.53 1.54
C VAL A 27 6.53 2.50 2.03
N ALA A 28 6.83 3.38 2.99
CA ALA A 28 8.05 3.36 3.79
C ALA A 28 7.69 3.34 5.28
N LEU A 29 8.09 2.28 6.00
CA LEU A 29 7.80 2.06 7.41
C LEU A 29 9.07 2.22 8.24
N ALA A 30 9.00 3.05 9.28
CA ALA A 30 9.95 3.04 10.37
C ALA A 30 9.52 1.96 11.37
N LEU A 31 10.42 1.05 11.71
CA LEU A 31 10.16 -0.07 12.60
C LEU A 31 10.89 0.12 13.92
N ARG A 32 10.39 -0.54 14.96
CA ARG A 32 11.08 -0.63 16.26
C ARG A 32 12.47 -1.23 16.08
N GLY A 33 13.41 -0.74 16.89
CA GLY A 33 14.83 -1.11 16.78
C GLY A 33 15.58 -0.40 15.64
N GLY A 34 15.05 0.70 15.10
CA GLY A 34 15.72 1.52 14.08
C GLY A 34 15.72 0.91 12.67
N ARG A 35 15.05 -0.23 12.48
CA ARG A 35 14.91 -0.89 11.17
C ARG A 35 13.94 -0.13 10.28
N ARG A 36 14.03 -0.36 8.97
CA ARG A 36 13.11 0.21 7.97
C ARG A 36 12.61 -0.89 7.04
N ALA A 37 11.36 -0.77 6.60
CA ALA A 37 10.81 -1.59 5.52
C ALA A 37 10.23 -0.66 4.45
N GLN A 38 10.58 -0.89 3.19
CA GLN A 38 10.10 -0.09 2.07
C GLN A 38 9.66 -1.01 0.94
N GLY A 39 8.59 -0.65 0.27
CA GLY A 39 8.05 -1.43 -0.84
C GLY A 39 6.63 -1.01 -1.19
N GLU A 40 5.81 -2.00 -1.51
CA GLU A 40 4.43 -1.81 -1.95
C GLU A 40 3.45 -2.36 -0.89
N LEU A 41 2.38 -1.62 -0.61
CA LEU A 41 1.31 -2.10 0.25
C LEU A 41 0.40 -3.09 -0.51
N LEU A 42 0.51 -4.36 -0.14
CA LEU A 42 -0.31 -5.42 -0.71
C LEU A 42 -1.71 -5.47 -0.11
N ALA A 43 -1.80 -5.46 1.23
CA ALA A 43 -3.05 -5.56 1.94
C ALA A 43 -2.95 -4.99 3.36
N VAL A 44 -4.09 -4.58 3.90
CA VAL A 44 -4.24 -4.08 5.27
C VAL A 44 -5.10 -5.06 6.05
N GLN A 45 -4.53 -5.68 7.08
CA GLN A 45 -5.21 -6.57 8.01
C GLN A 45 -5.47 -5.87 9.35
N ASP A 46 -6.28 -6.48 10.22
CA ASP A 46 -6.66 -5.85 11.48
C ASP A 46 -5.48 -5.65 12.45
N THR A 47 -4.45 -6.48 12.35
CA THR A 47 -3.27 -6.44 13.24
C THR A 47 -1.94 -6.18 12.53
N ALA A 48 -1.94 -6.08 11.20
CA ALA A 48 -0.72 -6.01 10.41
C ALA A 48 -0.91 -5.38 9.03
N LEU A 49 0.19 -4.88 8.46
CA LEU A 49 0.31 -4.54 7.06
C LEU A 49 1.02 -5.69 6.32
N VAL A 50 0.56 -6.02 5.12
CA VAL A 50 1.29 -6.91 4.22
C VAL A 50 1.97 -6.06 3.16
N VAL A 51 3.29 -6.15 3.09
CA VAL A 51 4.14 -5.32 2.22
C VAL A 51 4.96 -6.23 1.33
N LEU A 52 5.03 -5.92 0.03
CA LEU A 52 6.03 -6.48 -0.86
C LEU A 52 7.28 -5.61 -0.75
N ALA A 53 8.28 -6.07 0.01
CA ALA A 53 9.52 -5.34 0.22
C ALA A 53 10.64 -6.02 -0.58
N GLN A 54 11.24 -5.28 -1.50
CA GLN A 54 12.11 -5.84 -2.54
C GLN A 54 11.32 -6.92 -3.30
N ASP A 55 11.62 -8.20 -3.09
CA ASP A 55 10.89 -9.31 -3.72
C ASP A 55 10.25 -10.25 -2.68
N SER A 56 10.10 -9.80 -1.43
CA SER A 56 9.56 -10.61 -0.34
C SER A 56 8.26 -10.08 0.23
N VAL A 57 7.26 -10.94 0.24
CA VAL A 57 5.99 -10.76 0.93
C VAL A 57 6.24 -10.80 2.43
N THR A 58 6.10 -9.62 3.04
CA THR A 58 6.43 -9.39 4.44
C THR A 58 5.20 -8.97 5.21
N LEU A 59 4.91 -9.69 6.30
CA LEU A 59 3.90 -9.30 7.28
C LEU A 59 4.56 -8.41 8.34
N VAL A 60 4.05 -7.19 8.46
CA VAL A 60 4.53 -6.17 9.39
C VAL A 60 3.45 -5.92 10.45
N PRO A 61 3.57 -6.50 11.64
CA PRO A 61 2.62 -6.28 12.73
C PRO A 61 2.61 -4.81 13.16
N TYR A 62 1.43 -4.24 13.46
CA TYR A 62 1.32 -2.84 13.93
C TYR A 62 2.21 -2.54 15.15
N ARG A 63 2.31 -3.50 16.08
CA ARG A 63 3.20 -3.43 17.25
C ARG A 63 4.68 -3.21 16.94
N ALA A 64 5.13 -3.50 15.72
CA ALA A 64 6.50 -3.32 15.28
C ALA A 64 6.72 -2.01 14.52
N VAL A 65 5.66 -1.31 14.15
CA VAL A 65 5.70 -0.05 13.40
C VAL A 65 5.81 1.13 14.39
N VAL A 66 6.68 2.08 14.06
CA VAL A 66 6.83 3.37 14.77
C VAL A 66 6.08 4.45 14.00
N SER A 67 6.32 4.53 12.70
CA SER A 67 5.59 5.42 11.78
C SER A 67 5.64 4.85 10.35
N GLY A 68 4.85 5.42 9.45
CA GLY A 68 4.85 5.03 8.04
C GLY A 68 4.48 6.15 7.10
N GLN A 69 5.10 6.24 5.92
CA GLN A 69 4.72 7.15 4.85
C GLN A 69 4.12 6.36 3.69
N PHE A 70 2.93 6.76 3.26
CA PHE A 70 2.21 6.19 2.12
C PHE A 70 2.07 7.27 1.05
N SER A 71 2.61 7.03 -0.14
CA SER A 71 2.79 8.07 -1.17
C SER A 71 1.49 8.78 -1.60
N GLN A 72 0.34 8.09 -1.53
CA GLN A 72 -0.96 8.61 -1.98
C GLN A 72 -1.96 8.87 -0.85
N VAL A 73 -1.60 8.61 0.41
CA VAL A 73 -2.54 8.72 1.55
C VAL A 73 -2.04 9.68 2.61
N GLY A 74 -0.74 9.60 2.96
CA GLY A 74 -0.15 10.42 4.01
C GLY A 74 0.63 9.59 5.02
N GLU A 75 0.86 10.19 6.18
CA GLU A 75 1.66 9.62 7.25
C GLU A 75 0.81 8.84 8.27
N LEU A 76 1.26 7.65 8.61
CA LEU A 76 0.81 6.85 9.73
C LEU A 76 1.64 7.22 10.96
N ILE A 77 1.04 8.00 11.85
CA ILE A 77 1.67 8.48 13.08
C ILE A 77 1.32 7.63 14.31
N GLU A 78 0.26 6.83 14.23
CA GLU A 78 -0.24 5.98 15.33
C GLU A 78 -0.56 4.57 14.83
N THR A 79 -0.30 3.58 15.67
CA THR A 79 -0.62 2.18 15.36
C THR A 79 -1.40 1.51 16.50
N PRO A 80 -2.51 0.79 16.21
CA PRO A 80 -3.12 0.59 14.89
C PRO A 80 -3.67 1.91 14.28
N PRO A 81 -3.78 1.99 12.94
CA PRO A 81 -4.31 3.18 12.28
C PRO A 81 -5.75 3.49 12.71
N ALA A 82 -6.10 4.78 12.75
CA ALA A 82 -7.49 5.20 12.91
C ALA A 82 -8.39 4.58 11.82
N PRO A 83 -9.67 4.25 12.09
CA PRO A 83 -10.54 3.53 11.16
C PRO A 83 -10.64 4.16 9.76
N ASP A 84 -10.76 5.48 9.67
CA ASP A 84 -10.82 6.19 8.39
C ASP A 84 -9.50 6.13 7.62
N PHE A 85 -8.37 6.14 8.34
CA PHE A 85 -7.05 5.98 7.74
C PHE A 85 -6.86 4.54 7.24
N ALA A 86 -7.23 3.54 8.04
CA ALA A 86 -7.19 2.13 7.66
C ALA A 86 -8.04 1.86 6.41
N THR A 87 -9.23 2.47 6.32
CA THR A 87 -10.12 2.36 5.16
C THR A 87 -9.48 2.95 3.91
N ARG A 88 -8.88 4.15 4.01
CA ARG A 88 -8.13 4.74 2.89
C ARG A 88 -6.96 3.87 2.45
N LEU A 89 -6.19 3.33 3.39
CA LEU A 89 -5.09 2.41 3.08
C LEU A 89 -5.57 1.14 2.37
N ARG A 90 -6.71 0.56 2.78
CA ARG A 90 -7.33 -0.59 2.11
C ARG A 90 -7.64 -0.27 0.66
N LEU A 91 -8.29 0.87 0.40
CA LEU A 91 -8.69 1.28 -0.96
C LEU A 91 -7.50 1.45 -1.91
N VAL A 92 -6.35 1.88 -1.42
CA VAL A 92 -5.14 2.11 -2.25
C VAL A 92 -4.15 0.93 -2.22
N SER A 93 -4.45 -0.13 -1.48
CA SER A 93 -3.63 -1.35 -1.47
C SER A 93 -3.87 -2.17 -2.75
N ARG A 94 -2.91 -3.02 -3.12
CA ARG A 94 -3.06 -3.89 -4.31
C ARG A 94 -4.25 -4.85 -4.19
N PHE A 95 -4.56 -5.29 -2.98
CA PHE A 95 -5.68 -6.18 -2.67
C PHE A 95 -6.61 -5.54 -1.62
N PRO A 96 -7.52 -4.62 -2.03
CA PRO A 96 -8.39 -3.90 -1.10
C PRO A 96 -9.33 -4.79 -0.29
N GLN A 97 -9.69 -5.95 -0.85
CA GLN A 97 -10.52 -6.96 -0.18
C GLN A 97 -9.72 -7.87 0.76
N GLY A 98 -8.41 -7.62 0.91
CA GLY A 98 -7.48 -8.48 1.62
C GLY A 98 -6.94 -9.63 0.75
N LEU A 99 -6.14 -10.49 1.38
CA LEU A 99 -5.55 -11.66 0.76
C LEU A 99 -6.25 -12.92 1.29
N SER A 100 -7.00 -13.62 0.43
CA SER A 100 -7.46 -14.98 0.75
C SER A 100 -6.27 -15.93 0.88
N SER A 101 -6.47 -17.09 1.54
CA SER A 101 -5.42 -18.10 1.71
C SER A 101 -4.84 -18.56 0.37
N ASP A 102 -5.69 -18.80 -0.63
CA ASP A 102 -5.27 -19.28 -1.95
C ASP A 102 -4.50 -18.21 -2.72
N LEU A 103 -4.95 -16.94 -2.63
CA LEU A 103 -4.27 -15.82 -3.27
C LEU A 103 -2.91 -15.58 -2.62
N LEU A 104 -2.85 -15.64 -1.29
CA LEU A 104 -1.59 -15.54 -0.55
C LEU A 104 -0.63 -16.66 -0.95
N ALA A 105 -1.09 -17.91 -1.06
CA ALA A 105 -0.26 -19.02 -1.48
C ALA A 105 0.30 -18.83 -2.90
N ARG A 106 -0.52 -18.37 -3.85
CA ARG A 106 -0.08 -18.05 -5.22
C ARG A 106 0.92 -16.91 -5.24
N LEU A 107 0.69 -15.88 -4.43
CA LEU A 107 1.56 -14.72 -4.33
C LEU A 107 2.91 -15.13 -3.73
N LEU A 108 2.91 -15.90 -2.64
CA LEU A 108 4.13 -16.46 -2.06
C LEU A 108 4.89 -17.33 -3.08
N ALA A 109 4.21 -18.24 -3.78
CA ALA A 109 4.82 -19.08 -4.80
C ALA A 109 5.44 -18.26 -5.96
N ALA A 110 4.77 -17.20 -6.41
CA ALA A 110 5.28 -16.30 -7.44
C ALA A 110 6.56 -15.56 -7.00
N HIS A 111 6.73 -15.35 -5.69
CA HIS A 111 7.92 -14.76 -5.08
C HIS A 111 8.90 -15.81 -4.51
N GLY A 112 8.73 -17.10 -4.83
CA GLY A 112 9.61 -18.17 -4.36
C GLY A 112 9.56 -18.44 -2.85
N GLN A 113 8.48 -18.01 -2.18
CA GLN A 113 8.26 -18.19 -0.75
C GLN A 113 7.25 -19.30 -0.47
N SER A 114 7.48 -20.03 0.63
CA SER A 114 6.49 -20.96 1.20
C SER A 114 5.72 -20.35 2.38
N ALA A 115 6.23 -19.25 2.95
CA ALA A 115 5.62 -18.56 4.10
C ALA A 115 5.92 -17.05 4.08
N LEU A 116 5.07 -16.29 4.76
CA LEU A 116 5.26 -14.86 4.98
C LEU A 116 6.52 -14.61 5.82
N LYS A 117 7.35 -13.68 5.37
CA LYS A 117 8.40 -13.13 6.21
C LYS A 117 7.76 -12.27 7.29
N VAL A 118 7.98 -12.57 8.56
CA VAL A 118 7.40 -11.80 9.67
C VAL A 118 8.47 -10.88 10.25
N VAL A 119 8.18 -9.58 10.33
CA VAL A 119 9.02 -8.65 11.07
C VAL A 119 8.87 -8.93 12.57
N ALA A 120 9.88 -9.54 13.17
CA ALA A 120 9.98 -9.70 14.62
C ALA A 120 10.16 -8.34 15.31
N ARG A 121 9.71 -8.22 16.57
CA ARG A 121 9.89 -7.02 17.39
C ARG A 121 11.36 -6.63 17.54
#